data_AF-C7MG62-F1
#
_entry.id   AF-C7MG62-F1
#
_cell.length_a   1.000
_cell.length_b   1.000
_cell.length_c   1.000
_cell.angle_alpha   90.00
_cell.angle_beta   90.00
_cell.angle_gamma   90.00
#
_symmetry.space_group_name_H-M   'P 1'
#
loop_
_entity.id
_entity.type
_entity.pdbx_description
1 polymer ?
#
loop_
_entity_poly.entity_id
_entity_poly.type
_entity_poly.pdbx_seq_one_letter_code
_entity_poly.pdbx_strand_id
1 'polypeptide(L)'
;MTSDDLSPTTADGPAGPELERIRHAFLSARDEPVDPRWAEDALVAMVFADMRIDVAEERLVEAATLVQQSQESPEQLYGPAREWAAAQVESLRGSGQDVFENPLRFGVREGVLLVLGAAAGLSALFVASDVLSLLLGTGSRKGLTAGLAVAPLLLSAVLVALIRVHAWASRRFAFPVMVLWCALVLALGAGGTAAVIMPLGQTEPLGSRWWMIALVGVYGLAGVLLSQVWQPRPAAARPLTVPEVLAGGDVDDEEWLQRARAVLRERGDLPEARISAALREAQEHAADHGTRLLEEFSSPEEYARSLPRDPRVKPRRLTLLYLALALGWAATGLLVGAEEGWELGWRLGLFAVLVVLSLWTAVTHARRWRAAATRLAPGE
;
A
#
# COMPACT_ATOMS: atom_id res chain seq x y z
N MET A 1 3.48 32.24 -47.17
CA MET A 1 2.44 33.08 -46.53
C MET A 1 1.47 32.13 -45.86
N THR A 2 1.39 32.23 -44.52
CA THR A 2 0.38 31.70 -43.55
C THR A 2 0.03 30.20 -43.67
N SER A 3 0.42 29.24 -42.81
CA SER A 3 0.70 29.18 -41.36
C SER A 3 -0.29 29.98 -40.52
N ASP A 4 -1.38 29.33 -40.12
CA ASP A 4 -2.12 29.61 -38.88
C ASP A 4 -3.00 28.42 -38.48
N ASP A 5 -3.11 28.24 -37.17
CA ASP A 5 -4.10 27.47 -36.41
C ASP A 5 -4.08 25.93 -36.40
N LEU A 6 -3.25 25.39 -35.51
CA LEU A 6 -3.65 24.28 -34.65
C LEU A 6 -3.31 24.63 -33.19
N SER A 7 -4.31 25.17 -32.49
CA SER A 7 -4.31 25.39 -31.05
C SER A 7 -4.22 24.05 -30.29
N PRO A 8 -3.37 23.92 -29.25
CA PRO A 8 -3.43 22.80 -28.34
C PRO A 8 -4.56 22.97 -27.34
N THR A 9 -5.45 21.97 -27.30
CA THR A 9 -6.56 21.82 -26.36
C THR A 9 -6.08 21.89 -24.90
N THR A 10 -6.50 22.92 -24.17
CA THR A 10 -6.34 23.06 -22.72
C THR A 10 -7.24 22.07 -22.00
N ALA A 11 -6.62 21.07 -21.38
CA ALA A 11 -7.25 20.20 -20.40
C ALA A 11 -7.05 20.78 -18.99
N ASP A 12 -7.66 21.94 -18.70
CA ASP A 12 -7.68 22.52 -17.35
C ASP A 12 -8.86 21.96 -16.57
N GLY A 13 -8.65 20.83 -15.89
CA GLY A 13 -9.41 20.51 -14.69
C GLY A 13 -8.85 21.33 -13.52
N PRO A 14 -9.66 21.71 -12.51
CA PRO A 14 -9.14 22.41 -11.34
C PRO A 14 -8.14 21.50 -10.63
N ALA A 15 -6.86 21.84 -10.76
CA ALA A 15 -5.79 21.17 -10.04
C ALA A 15 -5.93 21.46 -8.55
N GLY A 16 -5.53 20.50 -7.70
CA GLY A 16 -5.54 20.70 -6.25
C GLY A 16 -4.69 21.91 -5.81
N PRO A 17 -4.94 22.46 -4.60
CA PRO A 17 -4.22 23.62 -4.09
C PRO A 17 -2.70 23.42 -4.01
N GLU A 18 -2.23 22.17 -3.97
CA GLU A 18 -0.79 21.83 -3.97
C GLU A 18 -0.13 22.05 -5.33
N LEU A 19 -0.81 21.71 -6.45
CA LEU A 19 -0.27 21.87 -7.80
C LEU A 19 -0.13 23.35 -8.17
N GLU A 20 -1.10 24.17 -7.76
CA GLU A 20 -1.07 25.62 -7.97
C GLU A 20 0.13 26.27 -7.29
N ARG A 21 0.50 25.79 -6.09
CA ARG A 21 1.66 26.33 -5.37
C ARG A 21 2.98 26.00 -6.09
N ILE A 22 3.15 24.77 -6.54
CA ILE A 22 4.37 24.34 -7.28
C ILE A 22 4.48 25.09 -8.60
N ARG A 23 3.37 25.18 -9.35
CA ARG A 23 3.33 25.93 -10.61
C ARG A 23 3.69 27.40 -10.39
N HIS A 24 3.17 28.03 -9.33
CA HIS A 24 3.52 29.40 -8.99
C HIS A 24 5.00 29.55 -8.63
N ALA A 25 5.58 28.61 -7.88
CA ALA A 25 6.99 28.65 -7.51
C ALA A 25 7.92 28.62 -8.74
N PHE A 26 7.71 27.69 -9.67
CA PHE A 26 8.53 27.59 -10.90
C PHE A 26 8.26 28.74 -11.89
N LEU A 27 7.02 29.24 -12.00
CA LEU A 27 6.73 30.45 -12.77
C LEU A 27 7.45 31.67 -12.16
N SER A 28 7.43 31.82 -10.83
CA SER A 28 8.10 32.96 -10.16
C SER A 28 9.63 32.91 -10.22
N ALA A 29 10.22 31.75 -10.53
CA ALA A 29 11.66 31.56 -10.58
C ALA A 29 12.31 32.13 -11.86
N ARG A 30 11.69 31.94 -13.03
CA ARG A 30 12.22 32.42 -14.34
C ARG A 30 11.17 32.98 -15.30
N ASP A 31 9.87 32.94 -14.97
CA ASP A 31 8.75 33.40 -15.82
C ASP A 31 8.63 32.66 -17.17
N GLU A 32 9.15 31.43 -17.25
CA GLU A 32 9.08 30.58 -18.44
C GLU A 32 7.98 29.51 -18.30
N PRO A 33 7.05 29.37 -19.26
CA PRO A 33 5.90 28.46 -19.16
C PRO A 33 6.26 26.97 -19.27
N VAL A 34 7.52 26.65 -19.61
CA VAL A 34 8.01 25.28 -19.74
C VAL A 34 8.41 24.69 -18.38
N ASP A 35 8.88 25.51 -17.45
CA ASP A 35 9.39 25.08 -16.15
C ASP A 35 8.31 24.48 -15.22
N PRO A 36 7.06 24.99 -15.20
CA PRO A 36 6.00 24.37 -14.40
C PRO A 36 5.61 22.98 -14.90
N ARG A 37 5.68 22.72 -16.21
CA ARG A 37 5.38 21.39 -16.77
C ARG A 37 6.40 20.35 -16.31
N TRP A 38 7.67 20.74 -16.25
CA TRP A 38 8.72 19.89 -15.68
C TRP A 38 8.40 19.54 -14.22
N ALA A 39 7.95 20.52 -13.43
CA ALA A 39 7.60 20.31 -12.02
C ALA A 39 6.36 19.44 -11.82
N GLU A 40 5.33 19.58 -12.68
CA GLU A 40 4.15 18.73 -12.69
C GLU A 40 4.51 17.26 -13.00
N ASP A 41 5.34 17.03 -14.02
CA ASP A 41 5.81 15.68 -14.38
C ASP A 41 6.65 15.04 -13.26
N ALA A 42 7.49 15.83 -12.58
CA ALA A 42 8.28 15.37 -11.45
C ALA A 42 7.39 15.03 -10.24
N LEU A 43 6.42 15.88 -9.91
CA LEU A 43 5.44 15.63 -8.84
C LEU A 43 4.66 14.34 -9.09
N VAL A 44 4.11 14.19 -10.30
CA VAL A 44 3.37 13.00 -10.69
C VAL A 44 4.25 11.75 -10.53
N ALA A 45 5.49 11.79 -11.00
CA ALA A 45 6.43 10.67 -10.85
C ALA A 45 6.74 10.33 -9.37
N MET A 46 6.88 11.33 -8.50
CA MET A 46 7.10 11.14 -7.05
C MET A 46 5.87 10.54 -6.35
N VAL A 47 4.67 11.04 -6.66
CA VAL A 47 3.41 10.55 -6.08
C VAL A 47 3.14 9.11 -6.52
N PHE A 48 3.36 8.78 -7.79
CA PHE A 48 3.28 7.38 -8.26
C PHE A 48 4.35 6.46 -7.67
N ALA A 49 5.39 7.03 -7.04
CA ALA A 49 6.38 6.29 -6.26
C ALA A 49 6.06 6.25 -4.75
N ASP A 50 4.81 6.56 -4.38
CA ASP A 50 4.26 6.57 -3.02
C ASP A 50 4.90 7.63 -2.08
N MET A 51 5.56 8.65 -2.63
CA MET A 51 6.05 9.77 -1.83
C MET A 51 4.88 10.63 -1.36
N ARG A 52 4.87 11.03 -0.09
CA ARG A 52 3.86 11.97 0.44
C ARG A 52 3.91 13.28 -0.35
N ILE A 53 2.73 13.79 -0.68
CA ILE A 53 2.56 15.00 -1.50
C ILE A 53 3.22 16.21 -0.85
N ASP A 54 3.13 16.34 0.47
CA ASP A 54 3.71 17.48 1.22
C ASP A 54 5.23 17.52 1.11
N VAL A 55 5.90 16.38 1.10
CA VAL A 55 7.36 16.33 0.97
C VAL A 55 7.80 16.43 -0.48
N ALA A 56 7.05 15.85 -1.42
CA ALA A 56 7.30 16.07 -2.84
C ALA A 56 7.20 17.56 -3.20
N GLU A 57 6.22 18.27 -2.63
CA GLU A 57 6.07 19.72 -2.75
C GLU A 57 7.26 20.48 -2.16
N GLU A 58 7.66 20.18 -0.93
CA GLU A 58 8.82 20.83 -0.28
C GLU A 58 10.09 20.70 -1.14
N ARG A 59 10.36 19.51 -1.68
CA ARG A 59 11.51 19.27 -2.56
C ARG A 59 11.44 20.02 -3.89
N LEU A 60 10.25 20.15 -4.45
CA LEU A 60 10.05 20.92 -5.67
C LEU A 60 10.20 22.42 -5.43
N VAL A 61 9.78 22.92 -4.26
CA VAL A 61 10.01 24.32 -3.86
C VAL A 61 11.49 24.59 -3.59
N GLU A 62 12.21 23.66 -2.96
CA GLU A 62 13.68 23.73 -2.84
C GLU A 62 14.35 23.79 -4.23
N ALA A 63 13.91 22.94 -5.16
CA ALA A 63 14.42 22.93 -6.53
C ALA A 63 14.13 24.23 -7.29
N ALA A 64 12.92 24.79 -7.14
CA ALA A 64 12.54 26.08 -7.71
C ALA A 64 13.42 27.23 -7.18
N THR A 65 13.83 27.16 -5.91
CA THR A 65 14.74 28.15 -5.32
C THR A 65 16.12 28.11 -5.99
N LEU A 66 16.64 26.92 -6.29
CA LEU A 66 17.92 26.80 -6.99
C LEU A 66 17.82 27.25 -8.45
N VAL A 67 16.72 26.93 -9.13
CA VAL A 67 16.42 27.45 -10.48
C VAL A 67 16.38 28.98 -10.49
N GLN A 68 15.76 29.59 -9.48
CA GLN A 68 15.73 31.05 -9.34
C GLN A 68 17.13 31.63 -9.13
N GLN A 69 18.00 30.95 -8.38
CA GLN A 69 19.36 31.41 -8.10
C GLN A 69 20.30 31.26 -9.30
N SER A 70 20.19 30.16 -10.04
CA SER A 70 21.06 29.88 -11.20
C SER A 70 20.56 30.50 -12.50
N GLN A 71 19.25 30.77 -12.60
CA GLN A 71 18.55 31.20 -13.82
C GLN A 71 18.69 30.20 -15.00
N GLU A 72 19.13 28.98 -14.73
CA GLU A 72 19.18 27.89 -15.70
C GLU A 72 17.85 27.12 -15.75
N SER A 73 17.59 26.39 -16.84
CA SER A 73 16.40 25.54 -16.90
C SER A 73 16.45 24.39 -15.90
N PRO A 74 15.32 23.99 -15.29
CA PRO A 74 15.30 22.83 -14.40
C PRO A 74 15.77 21.56 -15.12
N GLU A 75 15.53 21.44 -16.43
CA GLU A 75 16.05 20.34 -17.24
C GLU A 75 17.58 20.40 -17.41
N GLN A 76 18.19 21.58 -17.47
CA GLN A 76 19.66 21.72 -17.49
C GLN A 76 20.29 21.45 -16.12
N LEU A 77 19.67 21.90 -15.04
CA LEU A 77 20.20 21.73 -13.68
C LEU A 77 20.04 20.31 -13.15
N TYR A 78 18.91 19.69 -13.43
CA TYR A 78 18.49 18.44 -12.79
C TYR A 78 18.28 17.28 -13.78
N GLY A 79 18.30 17.57 -15.08
CA GLY A 79 17.95 16.60 -16.11
C GLY A 79 16.44 16.41 -16.27
N PRO A 80 16.02 15.31 -16.92
CA PRO A 80 14.61 15.01 -17.12
C PRO A 80 13.85 14.85 -15.79
N ALA A 81 12.66 15.43 -15.71
CA ALA A 81 11.81 15.45 -14.50
C ALA A 81 11.65 14.07 -13.84
N ARG A 82 11.43 13.02 -14.64
CA ARG A 82 11.25 11.64 -14.16
C ARG A 82 12.52 11.02 -13.61
N GLU A 83 13.68 11.33 -14.20
CA GLU A 83 14.97 10.82 -13.75
C GLU A 83 15.39 11.49 -12.45
N TRP A 84 15.20 12.80 -12.35
CA TRP A 84 15.40 13.53 -11.10
C TRP A 84 14.45 13.01 -10.01
N ALA A 85 13.16 12.87 -10.30
CA ALA A 85 12.19 12.30 -9.36
C ALA A 85 12.58 10.89 -8.91
N ALA A 86 13.00 10.02 -9.83
CA ALA A 86 13.49 8.69 -9.50
C ALA A 86 14.75 8.73 -8.62
N ALA A 87 15.68 9.65 -8.87
CA ALA A 87 16.88 9.84 -8.06
C ALA A 87 16.54 10.36 -6.65
N GLN A 88 15.59 11.29 -6.51
CA GLN A 88 15.10 11.75 -5.21
C GLN A 88 14.38 10.63 -4.46
N VAL A 89 13.50 9.89 -5.14
CA VAL A 89 12.84 8.70 -4.58
C VAL A 89 13.87 7.68 -4.12
N GLU A 90 14.87 7.35 -4.93
CA GLU A 90 15.89 6.37 -4.57
C GLU A 90 16.81 6.88 -3.45
N SER A 91 17.16 8.17 -3.45
CA SER A 91 17.89 8.83 -2.36
C SER A 91 17.09 8.78 -1.06
N LEU A 92 15.78 9.04 -1.11
CA LEU A 92 14.88 9.01 0.04
C LEU A 92 14.56 7.58 0.50
N ARG A 93 14.44 6.62 -0.42
CA ARG A 93 14.31 5.17 -0.11
C ARG A 93 15.61 4.55 0.40
N GLY A 94 16.75 5.05 -0.07
CA GLY A 94 18.09 4.69 0.38
C GLY A 94 18.39 5.28 1.75
N SER A 95 17.96 6.52 2.01
CA SER A 95 18.06 7.18 3.31
C SER A 95 16.93 6.81 4.27
N GLY A 96 15.93 6.02 3.85
CA GLY A 96 14.93 5.38 4.71
C GLY A 96 14.06 6.32 5.54
N GLN A 97 13.89 7.58 5.12
CA GLN A 97 13.03 8.55 5.79
C GLN A 97 11.53 8.13 5.66
N ASP A 98 10.69 8.45 6.66
CA ASP A 98 9.23 8.18 6.67
C ASP A 98 8.46 9.20 5.80
N VAL A 99 8.95 9.33 4.56
CA VAL A 99 8.46 10.26 3.53
C VAL A 99 7.48 9.60 2.59
N PHE A 100 7.45 8.27 2.60
CA PHE A 100 6.54 7.49 1.80
C PHE A 100 5.27 7.31 2.62
N GLU A 101 4.12 7.62 2.02
CA GLU A 101 2.87 7.27 2.68
C GLU A 101 2.93 5.78 2.95
N ASN A 102 2.66 5.38 4.19
CA ASN A 102 2.42 3.99 4.50
C ASN A 102 0.90 3.82 4.34
N PRO A 103 0.40 3.42 3.16
CA PRO A 103 -1.02 3.43 2.81
C PRO A 103 -1.83 2.42 3.63
N LEU A 104 -1.28 1.87 4.71
CA LEU A 104 -1.91 0.91 5.61
C LEU A 104 -2.12 1.50 7.02
N ARG A 105 -1.65 2.72 7.30
CA ARG A 105 -1.89 3.44 8.57
C ARG A 105 -3.14 4.31 8.46
N PHE A 106 -4.29 3.68 8.61
CA PHE A 106 -5.57 4.39 8.61
C PHE A 106 -6.03 4.72 10.03
N GLY A 107 -6.47 5.97 10.23
CA GLY A 107 -7.34 6.30 11.36
C GLY A 107 -8.67 5.55 11.26
N VAL A 108 -9.47 5.60 12.31
CA VAL A 108 -10.79 4.91 12.32
C VAL A 108 -11.67 5.40 11.17
N ARG A 109 -11.65 6.71 10.89
CA ARG A 109 -12.39 7.34 9.79
C ARG A 109 -11.94 6.79 8.43
N GLU A 110 -10.64 6.85 8.15
CA GLU A 110 -10.08 6.41 6.88
C GLU A 110 -10.32 4.90 6.66
N GLY A 111 -10.28 4.11 7.74
CA GLY A 111 -10.65 2.70 7.70
C GLY A 111 -12.11 2.48 7.29
N VAL A 112 -13.05 3.26 7.84
CA VAL A 112 -14.48 3.17 7.45
C VAL A 112 -14.70 3.61 6.01
N LEU A 113 -14.05 4.70 5.57
CA LEU A 113 -14.13 5.16 4.19
C LEU A 113 -13.56 4.13 3.21
N LEU A 114 -12.44 3.48 3.58
CA LEU A 114 -11.88 2.39 2.81
C LEU A 114 -12.83 1.20 2.73
N VAL A 115 -13.52 0.85 3.83
CA VAL A 115 -14.54 -0.20 3.82
C VAL A 115 -15.68 0.14 2.84
N LEU A 116 -16.18 1.37 2.85
CA LEU A 116 -17.28 1.76 1.95
C LEU A 116 -16.82 1.82 0.48
N GLY A 117 -15.62 2.35 0.22
CA GLY A 117 -15.05 2.42 -1.12
C GLY A 117 -14.76 1.03 -1.70
N ALA A 118 -14.12 0.14 -0.93
CA ALA A 118 -13.86 -1.22 -1.36
C ALA A 118 -15.15 -2.06 -1.44
N ALA A 119 -16.16 -1.82 -0.60
CA ALA A 119 -17.49 -2.41 -0.76
C ALA A 119 -18.13 -2.00 -2.10
N ALA A 120 -18.07 -0.72 -2.48
CA ALA A 120 -18.56 -0.24 -3.78
C ALA A 120 -17.82 -0.92 -4.95
N GLY A 121 -16.48 -1.03 -4.85
CA GLY A 121 -15.67 -1.74 -5.84
C GLY A 121 -16.01 -3.23 -5.95
N LEU A 122 -16.20 -3.92 -4.82
CA LEU A 122 -16.64 -5.31 -4.80
C LEU A 122 -18.06 -5.48 -5.35
N SER A 123 -18.98 -4.55 -5.07
CA SER A 123 -20.31 -4.53 -5.70
C SER A 123 -20.21 -4.41 -7.22
N ALA A 124 -19.33 -3.55 -7.73
CA ALA A 124 -19.11 -3.40 -9.17
C ALA A 124 -18.54 -4.70 -9.79
N LEU A 125 -17.65 -5.39 -9.07
CA LEU A 125 -17.12 -6.68 -9.49
C LEU A 125 -18.21 -7.77 -9.53
N PHE A 126 -19.12 -7.79 -8.56
CA PHE A 126 -20.27 -8.70 -8.56
C PHE A 126 -21.22 -8.43 -9.73
N VAL A 127 -21.51 -7.16 -10.02
CA VAL A 127 -22.29 -6.76 -11.21
C VAL A 127 -21.60 -7.22 -12.49
N ALA A 128 -20.29 -6.97 -12.63
CA ALA A 128 -19.52 -7.39 -13.80
C ALA A 128 -19.53 -8.92 -13.98
N SER A 129 -19.38 -9.66 -12.87
CA SER A 129 -19.48 -11.12 -12.88
C SER A 129 -20.88 -11.61 -13.30
N ASP A 130 -21.95 -10.96 -12.84
CA ASP A 130 -23.32 -11.35 -13.20
C ASP A 130 -23.63 -11.06 -14.67
N VAL A 131 -23.20 -9.88 -15.16
CA VAL A 131 -23.30 -9.52 -16.59
C VAL A 131 -22.53 -10.50 -17.46
N LEU A 132 -21.31 -10.90 -17.06
CA LEU A 132 -20.52 -11.89 -17.77
C LEU A 132 -21.22 -13.26 -17.79
N SER A 133 -21.74 -13.71 -16.65
CA SER A 133 -22.53 -14.95 -16.55
C SER A 133 -23.76 -14.91 -17.47
N LEU A 134 -24.43 -13.77 -17.59
CA LEU A 134 -25.57 -13.57 -18.49
C LEU A 134 -25.16 -13.65 -19.97
N LEU A 135 -24.08 -12.96 -20.34
CA LEU A 135 -23.56 -12.97 -21.72
C LEU A 135 -23.12 -14.37 -22.16
N LEU A 136 -22.60 -15.17 -21.24
CA LEU A 136 -22.17 -16.55 -21.48
C LEU A 136 -23.29 -17.58 -21.32
N GLY A 137 -24.53 -17.16 -21.08
CA GLY A 137 -25.69 -18.05 -20.96
C GLY A 137 -25.72 -18.94 -19.71
N THR A 138 -24.83 -18.69 -18.74
CA THR A 138 -24.71 -19.44 -17.47
C THR A 138 -25.41 -18.74 -16.30
N GLY A 139 -26.12 -17.63 -16.57
CA GLY A 139 -26.70 -16.77 -15.55
C GLY A 139 -27.88 -17.38 -14.81
N SER A 140 -27.79 -17.46 -13.48
CA SER A 140 -28.94 -17.74 -12.62
C SER A 140 -29.94 -16.58 -12.65
N ARG A 141 -31.24 -16.87 -12.67
CA ARG A 141 -32.31 -15.85 -12.61
C ARG A 141 -32.64 -15.37 -11.20
N LYS A 142 -31.90 -15.82 -10.17
CA LYS A 142 -32.18 -15.45 -8.78
C LYS A 142 -32.05 -13.94 -8.60
N GLY A 143 -33.03 -13.34 -7.93
CA GLY A 143 -33.04 -11.91 -7.63
C GLY A 143 -32.04 -11.54 -6.53
N LEU A 144 -31.96 -10.24 -6.22
CA LEU A 144 -31.10 -9.73 -5.15
C LEU A 144 -31.60 -10.23 -3.81
N THR A 145 -30.79 -11.00 -3.08
CA THR A 145 -31.08 -11.40 -1.70
C THR A 145 -30.44 -10.44 -0.71
N ALA A 146 -30.93 -10.43 0.53
CA ALA A 146 -30.33 -9.63 1.61
C ALA A 146 -28.86 -10.01 1.85
N GLY A 147 -28.54 -11.30 1.75
CA GLY A 147 -27.17 -11.80 1.89
C GLY A 147 -26.25 -11.23 0.82
N LEU A 148 -26.70 -11.22 -0.45
CA LEU A 148 -25.91 -10.69 -1.56
C LEU A 148 -25.73 -9.17 -1.48
N ALA A 149 -26.72 -8.44 -0.93
CA ALA A 149 -26.64 -7.00 -0.76
C ALA A 149 -25.59 -6.58 0.29
N VAL A 150 -25.47 -7.34 1.37
CA VAL A 150 -24.55 -7.05 2.49
C VAL A 150 -23.16 -7.66 2.29
N ALA A 151 -23.02 -8.67 1.42
CA ALA A 151 -21.76 -9.37 1.18
C ALA A 151 -20.56 -8.46 0.84
N PRO A 152 -20.66 -7.47 -0.08
CA PRO A 152 -19.54 -6.59 -0.41
C PRO A 152 -19.03 -5.81 0.80
N LEU A 153 -19.93 -5.37 1.67
CA LEU A 153 -19.59 -4.63 2.89
C LEU A 153 -18.83 -5.51 3.89
N LEU A 154 -19.31 -6.74 4.14
CA LEU A 154 -18.66 -7.67 5.07
C LEU A 154 -17.28 -8.09 4.55
N LEU A 155 -17.18 -8.44 3.26
CA LEU A 155 -15.90 -8.80 2.64
C LEU A 155 -14.90 -7.64 2.72
N SER A 156 -15.37 -6.41 2.46
CA SER A 156 -14.53 -5.23 2.58
C SER A 156 -14.11 -4.96 4.02
N ALA A 157 -14.99 -5.16 5.00
CA ALA A 157 -14.66 -5.01 6.41
C ALA A 157 -13.59 -6.02 6.86
N VAL A 158 -13.68 -7.29 6.41
CA VAL A 158 -12.67 -8.31 6.67
C VAL A 158 -11.33 -7.93 6.03
N LEU A 159 -11.35 -7.44 4.79
CA LEU A 159 -10.13 -6.99 4.10
C LEU A 159 -9.42 -5.85 4.86
N VAL A 160 -10.18 -4.83 5.28
CA VAL A 160 -9.61 -3.71 6.05
C VAL A 160 -9.14 -4.16 7.43
N ALA A 161 -9.87 -5.04 8.10
CA ALA A 161 -9.44 -5.63 9.38
C ALA A 161 -8.12 -6.40 9.22
N LEU A 162 -7.97 -7.18 8.15
CA LEU A 162 -6.74 -7.91 7.83
C LEU A 162 -5.57 -6.96 7.61
N ILE A 163 -5.76 -5.88 6.86
CA ILE A 163 -4.75 -4.84 6.64
C ILE A 163 -4.31 -4.23 7.98
N ARG A 164 -5.27 -3.84 8.84
CA ARG A 164 -4.97 -3.23 10.14
C ARG A 164 -4.24 -4.19 11.07
N VAL A 165 -4.67 -5.44 11.13
CA VAL A 165 -4.05 -6.46 11.97
C VAL A 165 -2.66 -6.79 11.45
N HIS A 166 -2.46 -6.84 10.13
CA HIS A 166 -1.14 -7.01 9.55
C HIS A 166 -0.19 -5.87 9.96
N ALA A 167 -0.61 -4.61 9.79
CA ALA A 167 0.19 -3.43 10.15
C ALA A 167 0.50 -3.35 11.66
N TRP A 168 -0.44 -3.77 12.51
CA TRP A 168 -0.23 -3.83 13.96
C TRP A 168 0.69 -4.99 14.36
N ALA A 169 0.43 -6.19 13.82
CA ALA A 169 1.14 -7.40 14.20
C ALA A 169 2.57 -7.44 13.65
N SER A 170 2.83 -6.84 12.48
CA SER A 170 4.17 -6.77 11.89
C SER A 170 5.14 -5.98 12.76
N ARG A 171 4.67 -4.97 13.50
CA ARG A 171 5.50 -4.20 14.45
C ARG A 171 5.75 -4.96 15.73
N ARG A 172 4.72 -5.64 16.23
CA ARG A 172 4.70 -6.16 17.61
C ARG A 172 5.23 -7.59 17.72
N PHE A 173 5.09 -8.39 16.67
CA PHE A 173 5.40 -9.82 16.70
C PHE A 173 6.33 -10.25 15.58
N ALA A 174 7.00 -11.38 15.79
CA ALA A 174 7.77 -12.05 14.75
C ALA A 174 6.85 -12.56 13.63
N PHE A 175 7.43 -12.75 12.44
CA PHE A 175 6.70 -13.11 11.22
C PHE A 175 5.72 -14.31 11.38
N PRO A 176 6.07 -15.45 12.00
CA PRO A 176 5.12 -16.57 12.14
C PRO A 176 3.88 -16.22 12.97
N VAL A 177 4.06 -15.43 14.03
CA VAL A 177 2.97 -14.99 14.91
C VAL A 177 2.10 -13.95 14.21
N MET A 178 2.71 -13.05 13.43
CA MET A 178 1.97 -12.14 12.55
C MET A 178 1.09 -12.90 11.55
N VAL A 179 1.63 -13.95 10.91
CA VAL A 179 0.87 -14.82 10.00
C VAL A 179 -0.28 -15.51 10.74
N LEU A 180 -0.06 -15.99 11.97
CA LEU A 180 -1.12 -16.60 12.79
C LEU A 180 -2.27 -15.64 13.08
N TRP A 181 -1.97 -14.38 13.45
CA TRP A 181 -2.99 -13.36 13.66
C TRP A 181 -3.77 -13.05 12.38
N CYS A 182 -3.10 -12.89 11.24
CA CYS A 182 -3.75 -12.70 9.96
C CYS A 182 -4.65 -13.89 9.59
N ALA A 183 -4.16 -15.13 9.81
CA ALA A 183 -4.93 -16.34 9.55
C ALA A 183 -6.16 -16.44 10.45
N LEU A 184 -6.04 -16.08 11.74
CA LEU A 184 -7.16 -16.05 12.67
C LEU A 184 -8.23 -15.05 12.24
N VAL A 185 -7.84 -13.83 11.88
CA VAL A 185 -8.78 -12.79 11.39
C VAL A 185 -9.45 -13.24 10.10
N LEU A 186 -8.71 -13.87 9.19
CA LEU A 186 -9.27 -14.41 7.96
C LEU A 186 -10.27 -15.53 8.25
N ALA A 187 -9.95 -16.46 9.16
CA ALA A 187 -10.84 -17.56 9.54
C ALA A 187 -12.12 -17.07 10.22
N LEU A 188 -12.00 -16.16 11.20
CA LEU A 188 -13.15 -15.55 11.88
C LEU A 188 -13.97 -14.67 10.94
N GLY A 189 -13.30 -13.90 10.08
CA GLY A 189 -13.92 -13.05 9.08
C GLY A 189 -14.70 -13.86 8.05
N ALA A 190 -14.10 -14.91 7.49
CA ALA A 190 -14.75 -15.82 6.55
C ALA A 190 -15.92 -16.56 7.21
N GLY A 191 -15.71 -17.12 8.40
CA GLY A 191 -16.75 -17.84 9.16
C GLY A 191 -17.92 -16.93 9.54
N GLY A 192 -17.66 -15.73 10.06
CA GLY A 192 -18.68 -14.75 10.40
C GLY A 192 -19.42 -14.23 9.17
N THR A 193 -18.70 -13.95 8.08
CA THR A 193 -19.31 -13.54 6.81
C THR A 193 -20.22 -14.63 6.26
N ALA A 194 -19.79 -15.90 6.26
CA ALA A 194 -20.61 -17.04 5.85
C ALA A 194 -21.83 -17.23 6.77
N ALA A 195 -21.66 -17.09 8.09
CA ALA A 195 -22.74 -17.21 9.07
C ALA A 195 -23.85 -16.15 8.89
N VAL A 196 -23.50 -14.98 8.34
CA VAL A 196 -24.48 -13.91 8.03
C VAL A 196 -25.06 -14.08 6.62
N ILE A 197 -24.21 -14.32 5.62
CA ILE A 197 -24.65 -14.38 4.21
C ILE A 197 -25.51 -15.61 3.96
N MET A 198 -25.16 -16.79 4.49
CA MET A 198 -25.86 -18.04 4.16
C MET A 198 -27.35 -18.01 4.57
N PRO A 199 -27.73 -17.64 5.82
CA PRO A 199 -29.13 -17.50 6.19
C PRO A 199 -29.86 -16.41 5.39
N LEU A 200 -29.22 -15.25 5.21
CA LEU A 200 -29.80 -14.12 4.46
C LEU A 200 -29.86 -14.37 2.94
N GLY A 201 -29.14 -15.37 2.44
CA GLY A 201 -29.18 -15.81 1.05
C GLY A 201 -30.35 -16.75 0.75
N GLN A 202 -30.96 -17.33 1.79
CA GLN A 202 -32.15 -18.19 1.68
C GLN A 202 -33.47 -17.42 1.76
N THR A 203 -33.42 -16.11 2.05
CA THR A 203 -34.63 -15.27 2.08
C THR A 203 -35.16 -15.04 0.66
N GLU A 204 -36.45 -14.71 0.58
CA GLU A 204 -37.06 -14.25 -0.67
C GLU A 204 -36.28 -13.09 -1.29
N PRO A 205 -36.25 -12.98 -2.64
CA PRO A 205 -35.56 -11.89 -3.31
C PRO A 205 -36.16 -10.53 -2.90
N LEU A 206 -35.30 -9.61 -2.46
CA LEU A 206 -35.67 -8.21 -2.17
C LEU A 206 -36.04 -7.45 -3.44
N GLY A 207 -35.58 -7.90 -4.59
CA GLY A 207 -35.90 -7.29 -5.87
C GLY A 207 -35.20 -7.94 -7.05
N SER A 208 -35.36 -7.30 -8.21
CA SER A 208 -34.63 -7.68 -9.43
C SER A 208 -33.12 -7.62 -9.22
N ARG A 209 -32.38 -8.54 -9.85
CA ARG A 209 -30.91 -8.58 -9.82
C ARG A 209 -30.24 -7.25 -10.21
N TRP A 210 -30.89 -6.45 -11.05
CA TRP A 210 -30.37 -5.15 -11.49
C TRP A 210 -30.23 -4.12 -10.36
N TRP A 211 -30.89 -4.34 -9.22
CA TRP A 211 -30.68 -3.54 -8.01
C TRP A 211 -29.25 -3.65 -7.46
N MET A 212 -28.44 -4.63 -7.90
CA MET A 212 -27.00 -4.65 -7.59
C MET A 212 -26.25 -3.42 -8.13
N ILE A 213 -26.68 -2.85 -9.25
CA ILE A 213 -26.09 -1.61 -9.79
C ILE A 213 -26.33 -0.45 -8.81
N ALA A 214 -27.52 -0.41 -8.20
CA ALA A 214 -27.84 0.61 -7.21
C ALA A 214 -26.94 0.50 -5.96
N LEU A 215 -26.52 -0.71 -5.56
CA LEU A 215 -25.61 -0.89 -4.42
C LEU A 215 -24.25 -0.22 -4.62
N VAL A 216 -23.72 -0.21 -5.85
CA VAL A 216 -22.49 0.52 -6.18
C VAL A 216 -22.67 2.01 -5.85
N GLY A 217 -23.79 2.58 -6.30
CA GLY A 217 -24.15 3.97 -6.02
C GLY A 217 -24.38 4.24 -4.53
N VAL A 218 -25.07 3.33 -3.82
CA VAL A 218 -25.36 3.48 -2.39
C VAL A 218 -24.09 3.48 -1.55
N TYR A 219 -23.18 2.52 -1.75
CA TYR A 219 -21.93 2.48 -0.99
C TYR A 219 -21.00 3.65 -1.34
N GLY A 220 -20.91 4.01 -2.62
CA GLY A 220 -20.14 5.17 -3.07
C GLY A 220 -20.68 6.49 -2.48
N LEU A 221 -21.99 6.71 -2.56
CA LEU A 221 -22.64 7.89 -2.02
C LEU A 221 -22.52 7.95 -0.50
N ALA A 222 -22.70 6.83 0.20
CA ALA A 222 -22.49 6.77 1.64
C ALA A 222 -21.06 7.14 2.03
N GLY A 223 -20.05 6.70 1.25
CA GLY A 223 -18.66 7.10 1.44
C GLY A 223 -18.44 8.61 1.26
N VAL A 224 -19.02 9.21 0.21
CA VAL A 224 -18.92 10.65 -0.05
C VAL A 224 -19.63 11.47 1.03
N LEU A 225 -20.84 11.09 1.43
CA LEU A 225 -21.57 11.78 2.50
C LEU A 225 -20.81 11.69 3.82
N LEU A 226 -20.28 10.51 4.15
CA LEU A 226 -19.51 10.32 5.38
C LEU A 226 -18.20 11.13 5.36
N SER A 227 -17.53 11.25 4.21
CA SER A 227 -16.28 12.02 4.12
C SER A 227 -16.51 13.52 4.30
N GLN A 228 -17.67 14.04 3.88
CA GLN A 228 -18.07 15.44 4.06
C GLN A 228 -18.48 15.76 5.50
N VAL A 229 -19.17 14.83 6.18
CA VAL A 229 -19.66 15.05 7.56
C VAL A 229 -18.57 14.78 8.60
N TRP A 230 -17.75 13.76 8.39
CA TRP A 230 -16.70 13.40 9.32
C TRP A 230 -15.42 14.17 9.00
N GLN A 231 -15.14 15.25 9.73
CA GLN A 231 -13.90 16.00 9.54
C GLN A 231 -12.66 15.16 9.88
N PRO A 232 -11.55 15.32 9.14
CA PRO A 232 -10.29 14.66 9.46
C PRO A 232 -9.86 15.05 10.87
N ARG A 233 -9.59 14.07 11.73
CA ARG A 233 -8.76 14.36 12.91
C ARG A 233 -7.31 14.49 12.42
N PRO A 234 -6.54 15.48 12.90
CA PRO A 234 -5.11 15.53 12.61
C PRO A 234 -4.50 14.19 13.01
N ALA A 235 -3.81 13.55 12.07
CA ALA A 235 -3.24 12.23 12.25
C ALA A 235 -2.26 12.25 13.43
N ALA A 236 -2.63 11.55 14.51
CA ALA A 236 -1.78 11.41 15.68
C ALA A 236 -0.68 10.38 15.40
N ALA A 237 0.36 10.84 14.70
CA ALA A 237 1.72 10.30 14.76
C ALA A 237 2.65 11.39 14.21
N ARG A 238 2.90 12.41 15.04
CA ARG A 238 3.96 13.37 14.74
C ARG A 238 5.28 12.57 14.81
N PRO A 239 6.11 12.55 13.76
CA PRO A 239 7.50 12.10 13.92
C PRO A 239 8.12 12.94 15.03
N LEU A 240 8.92 12.32 15.90
CA LEU A 240 9.67 13.05 16.92
C LEU A 240 10.44 14.16 16.22
N THR A 241 10.12 15.40 16.56
CA THR A 241 10.74 16.55 15.94
C THR A 241 12.19 16.64 16.40
N VAL A 242 13.09 17.13 15.55
CA VAL A 242 14.49 17.45 15.92
C VAL A 242 14.56 18.21 17.26
N PRO A 243 13.66 19.16 17.57
CA PRO A 243 13.57 19.74 18.91
C PRO A 243 13.23 18.77 20.05
N GLU A 244 12.44 17.70 19.88
CA GLU A 244 12.17 16.69 20.92
C GLU A 244 13.36 15.73 21.12
N VAL A 245 14.12 15.46 20.06
CA VAL A 245 15.41 14.73 20.12
C VAL A 245 16.49 15.58 20.80
N LEU A 246 16.51 16.88 20.53
CA LEU A 246 17.47 17.84 21.13
C LEU A 246 17.05 18.34 22.52
N ALA A 247 15.76 18.28 22.88
CA ALA A 247 15.25 18.70 24.19
C ALA A 247 15.35 17.61 25.27
N GLY A 248 15.91 16.44 24.96
CA GLY A 248 16.07 15.37 25.95
C GLY A 248 14.75 14.74 26.35
N GLY A 249 14.00 14.21 25.38
CA GLY A 249 13.20 13.03 25.69
C GLY A 249 14.17 11.93 26.10
N ASP A 250 14.29 11.67 27.40
CA ASP A 250 15.09 10.58 27.98
C ASP A 250 14.47 9.24 27.53
N VAL A 251 14.68 8.87 26.26
CA VAL A 251 14.24 7.59 25.71
C VAL A 251 15.11 6.54 26.38
N ASP A 252 14.51 5.80 27.30
CA ASP A 252 15.15 4.69 27.99
C ASP A 252 15.69 3.69 26.97
N ASP A 253 16.82 3.04 27.28
CA ASP A 253 17.47 2.09 26.39
C ASP A 253 16.51 0.95 26.00
N GLU A 254 15.61 0.57 26.90
CA GLU A 254 14.56 -0.42 26.63
C GLU A 254 13.52 0.09 25.61
N GLU A 255 13.11 1.36 25.71
CA GLU A 255 12.20 1.97 24.74
C GLU A 255 12.88 2.11 23.37
N TRP A 256 14.16 2.49 23.35
CA TRP A 256 14.99 2.55 22.15
C TRP A 256 15.05 1.18 21.46
N LEU A 257 15.34 0.11 22.22
CA LEU A 257 15.43 -1.26 21.70
C LEU A 257 14.09 -1.76 21.16
N GLN A 258 12.98 -1.48 21.85
CA GLN A 258 11.64 -1.85 21.38
C GLN A 258 11.28 -1.14 20.08
N ARG A 259 11.64 0.15 19.96
CA ARG A 259 11.39 0.94 18.77
C ARG A 259 12.26 0.50 17.59
N ALA A 260 13.56 0.31 17.79
CA ALA A 260 14.47 -0.22 16.78
C ALA A 260 14.00 -1.58 16.27
N ARG A 261 13.57 -2.48 17.17
CA ARG A 261 12.99 -3.78 16.83
C ARG A 261 11.72 -3.64 15.99
N ALA A 262 10.82 -2.73 16.34
CA ALA A 262 9.58 -2.52 15.59
C ALA A 262 9.86 -2.03 14.16
N VAL A 263 10.80 -1.09 13.99
CA VAL A 263 11.22 -0.56 12.67
C VAL A 263 11.87 -1.67 11.83
N LEU A 264 12.78 -2.46 12.41
CA LEU A 264 13.42 -3.59 11.72
C LEU A 264 12.43 -4.68 11.28
N ARG A 265 11.38 -4.94 12.07
CA ARG A 265 10.33 -5.87 11.69
C ARG A 265 9.42 -5.32 10.59
N GLU A 266 9.08 -4.03 10.64
CA GLU A 266 8.31 -3.33 9.60
C GLU A 266 9.06 -3.34 8.26
N ARG A 267 10.39 -3.19 8.28
CA ARG A 267 11.27 -3.33 7.10
C ARG A 267 11.15 -4.72 6.44
N GLY A 268 10.92 -5.76 7.24
CA GLY A 268 10.55 -7.09 6.79
C GLY A 268 11.62 -7.86 6.01
N ASP A 269 12.85 -7.36 5.99
CA ASP A 269 13.97 -7.84 5.21
C ASP A 269 15.00 -8.63 6.04
N LEU A 270 14.89 -8.64 7.36
CA LEU A 270 15.73 -9.44 8.25
C LEU A 270 14.90 -10.54 8.97
N PRO A 271 15.52 -11.70 9.27
CA PRO A 271 14.91 -12.69 10.16
C PRO A 271 15.00 -12.24 11.63
N GLU A 272 14.05 -12.66 12.46
CA GLU A 272 13.97 -12.27 13.88
C GLU A 272 15.24 -12.60 14.67
N ALA A 273 15.90 -13.72 14.34
CA ALA A 273 17.17 -14.10 14.95
C ALA A 273 18.29 -13.08 14.67
N ARG A 274 18.35 -12.53 13.45
CA ARG A 274 19.34 -11.51 13.08
C ARG A 274 19.02 -10.16 13.69
N ILE A 275 17.74 -9.79 13.76
CA ILE A 275 17.29 -8.58 14.48
C ILE A 275 17.69 -8.67 15.96
N SER A 276 17.41 -9.81 16.60
CA SER A 276 17.75 -10.02 18.01
C SER A 276 19.25 -10.04 18.28
N ALA A 277 20.04 -10.58 17.34
CA ALA A 277 21.50 -10.57 17.43
C ALA A 277 22.06 -9.14 17.29
N ALA A 278 21.62 -8.38 16.28
CA ALA A 278 22.09 -7.00 16.07
C ALA A 278 21.76 -6.07 17.24
N LEU A 279 20.53 -6.16 17.77
CA LEU A 279 20.13 -5.36 18.92
C LEU A 279 20.89 -5.73 20.20
N ARG A 280 21.25 -7.01 20.36
CA ARG A 280 22.08 -7.45 21.49
C ARG A 280 23.51 -6.97 21.34
N GLU A 281 24.07 -7.04 20.14
CA GLU A 281 25.41 -6.51 19.84
C GLU A 281 25.48 -5.00 20.10
N ALA A 282 24.45 -4.23 19.70
CA ALA A 282 24.37 -2.81 20.04
C ALA A 282 24.28 -2.56 21.55
N GLN A 283 23.48 -3.35 22.27
CA GLN A 283 23.35 -3.26 23.72
C GLN A 283 24.67 -3.59 24.44
N GLU A 284 25.35 -4.66 24.02
CA GLU A 284 26.66 -5.06 24.55
C GLU A 284 27.70 -3.97 24.26
N HIS A 285 27.71 -3.40 23.06
CA HIS A 285 28.65 -2.33 22.69
C HIS A 285 28.46 -1.06 23.52
N ALA A 286 27.21 -0.63 23.72
CA ALA A 286 26.90 0.52 24.57
C ALA A 286 27.27 0.26 26.04
N ALA A 287 26.99 -0.96 26.54
CA ALA A 287 27.39 -1.36 27.88
C ALA A 287 28.91 -1.38 28.07
N ASP A 288 29.66 -1.85 27.07
CA ASP A 288 31.14 -1.91 27.10
C ASP A 288 31.78 -0.50 27.10
N HIS A 289 31.16 0.48 26.45
CA HIS A 289 31.63 1.87 26.38
C HIS A 289 31.04 2.75 27.49
N GLY A 290 30.10 2.23 28.28
CA GLY A 290 29.39 2.98 29.32
C GLY A 290 28.55 4.14 28.77
N THR A 291 28.16 4.08 27.49
CA THR A 291 27.34 5.09 26.80
C THR A 291 25.89 4.61 26.69
N ARG A 292 24.96 5.56 26.50
CA ARG A 292 23.56 5.22 26.20
C ARG A 292 23.39 4.85 24.73
N LEU A 293 22.40 4.02 24.41
CA LEU A 293 22.15 3.60 23.02
C LEU A 293 21.84 4.78 22.09
N LEU A 294 21.13 5.78 22.60
CA LEU A 294 20.82 7.00 21.87
C LEU A 294 22.07 7.84 21.51
N GLU A 295 23.08 7.84 22.40
CA GLU A 295 24.31 8.61 22.21
C GLU A 295 25.26 7.94 21.22
N GLU A 296 25.39 6.62 21.31
CA GLU A 296 26.31 5.83 20.48
C GLU A 296 25.74 5.55 19.07
N PHE A 297 24.45 5.21 18.99
CA PHE A 297 23.83 4.72 17.77
C PHE A 297 22.77 5.65 17.19
N SER A 298 22.65 6.88 17.70
CA SER A 298 21.67 7.89 17.29
C SER A 298 20.22 7.39 17.43
N SER A 299 19.29 7.85 16.58
CA SER A 299 17.89 7.44 16.68
C SER A 299 17.69 5.94 16.33
N PRO A 300 16.69 5.26 16.92
CA PRO A 300 16.35 3.87 16.59
C PRO A 300 16.11 3.64 15.09
N GLU A 301 15.51 4.62 14.43
CA GLU A 301 15.27 4.64 13.00
C GLU A 301 16.58 4.73 12.21
N GLU A 302 17.54 5.54 12.64
CA GLU A 302 18.89 5.63 12.03
C GLU A 302 19.69 4.36 12.17
N TYR A 303 19.68 3.76 13.35
CA TYR A 303 20.34 2.48 13.57
C TYR A 303 19.68 1.37 12.72
N ALA A 304 18.35 1.31 12.67
CA ALA A 304 17.66 0.35 11.82
C ALA A 304 17.97 0.58 10.33
N ARG A 305 18.31 1.81 9.92
CA ARG A 305 18.75 2.14 8.55
C ARG A 305 20.17 1.69 8.26
N SER A 306 21.09 1.80 9.22
CA SER A 306 22.50 1.44 9.02
C SER A 306 22.71 -0.06 8.85
N LEU A 307 21.79 -0.90 9.36
CA LEU A 307 21.88 -2.35 9.24
C LEU A 307 21.67 -2.83 7.79
N PRO A 308 22.56 -3.69 7.25
CA PRO A 308 22.45 -4.19 5.89
C PRO A 308 21.16 -4.99 5.68
N ARG A 309 20.61 -4.92 4.46
CA ARG A 309 19.40 -5.65 4.06
C ARG A 309 19.77 -7.08 3.67
N ASP A 310 18.97 -8.09 4.05
CA ASP A 310 19.11 -9.45 3.52
C ASP A 310 18.19 -9.63 2.30
N PRO A 311 18.75 -9.72 1.07
CA PRO A 311 17.95 -9.81 -0.14
C PRO A 311 17.19 -11.14 -0.27
N ARG A 312 17.44 -12.14 0.59
CA ARG A 312 16.83 -13.47 0.51
C ARG A 312 15.48 -13.55 1.20
N VAL A 313 15.26 -12.76 2.26
CA VAL A 313 14.11 -12.92 3.16
C VAL A 313 12.80 -12.54 2.48
N LYS A 314 12.75 -11.35 1.88
CA LYS A 314 11.52 -10.83 1.25
C LYS A 314 11.05 -11.70 0.06
N PRO A 315 11.91 -12.09 -0.90
CA PRO A 315 11.52 -13.01 -1.96
C PRO A 315 11.02 -14.36 -1.43
N ARG A 316 11.67 -14.93 -0.41
CA ARG A 316 11.23 -16.20 0.20
C ARG A 316 9.83 -16.09 0.81
N ARG A 317 9.56 -15.04 1.59
CA ARG A 317 8.24 -14.79 2.20
C ARG A 317 7.16 -14.63 1.13
N LEU A 318 7.45 -13.89 0.05
CA LEU A 318 6.54 -13.71 -1.07
C LEU A 318 6.28 -15.03 -1.83
N THR A 319 7.30 -15.86 -2.07
CA THR A 319 7.10 -17.18 -2.67
C THR A 319 6.13 -18.03 -1.85
N LEU A 320 6.30 -18.07 -0.53
CA LEU A 320 5.39 -18.82 0.35
C LEU A 320 3.97 -18.26 0.33
N LEU A 321 3.82 -16.93 0.36
CA LEU A 321 2.52 -16.26 0.28
C LEU A 321 1.78 -16.63 -1.02
N TYR A 322 2.42 -16.48 -2.18
CA TYR A 322 1.79 -16.78 -3.46
C TYR A 322 1.51 -18.27 -3.65
N LEU A 323 2.32 -19.16 -3.04
CA LEU A 323 2.05 -20.59 -3.05
C LEU A 323 0.83 -20.93 -2.18
N ALA A 324 0.71 -20.32 -1.00
CA ALA A 324 -0.49 -20.43 -0.17
C ALA A 324 -1.73 -19.86 -0.88
N LEU A 325 -1.58 -18.74 -1.59
CA LEU A 325 -2.66 -18.15 -2.38
C LEU A 325 -3.09 -19.05 -3.54
N ALA A 326 -2.13 -19.67 -4.25
CA ALA A 326 -2.41 -20.67 -5.28
C ALA A 326 -3.20 -21.86 -4.73
N LEU A 327 -2.81 -22.38 -3.56
CA LEU A 327 -3.55 -23.44 -2.87
C LEU A 327 -4.95 -23.00 -2.48
N GLY A 328 -5.12 -21.76 -1.98
CA GLY A 328 -6.43 -21.19 -1.64
C GLY A 328 -7.36 -21.09 -2.85
N TRP A 329 -6.86 -20.59 -3.99
CA TRP A 329 -7.62 -20.54 -5.23
C TRP A 329 -7.96 -21.92 -5.77
N ALA A 330 -7.02 -22.87 -5.69
CA ALA A 330 -7.27 -24.25 -6.11
C ALA A 330 -8.36 -24.91 -5.25
N ALA A 331 -8.27 -24.78 -3.92
CA ALA A 331 -9.28 -25.30 -3.01
C ALA A 331 -10.67 -24.67 -3.27
N THR A 332 -10.72 -23.35 -3.48
CA THR A 332 -11.97 -22.65 -3.80
C THR A 332 -12.54 -23.11 -5.14
N GLY A 333 -11.70 -23.26 -6.17
CA GLY A 333 -12.11 -23.77 -7.48
C GLY A 333 -12.63 -25.21 -7.41
N LEU A 334 -12.01 -26.07 -6.60
CA LEU A 334 -12.49 -27.45 -6.38
C LEU A 334 -13.85 -27.48 -5.67
N LEU A 335 -14.07 -26.60 -4.68
CA LEU A 335 -15.37 -26.49 -4.00
C LEU A 335 -16.46 -26.03 -4.97
N VAL A 336 -16.20 -24.97 -5.75
CA VAL A 336 -17.15 -24.48 -6.76
C VAL A 336 -17.42 -25.54 -7.83
N GLY A 337 -16.38 -26.24 -8.28
CA GLY A 337 -16.53 -27.35 -9.24
C GLY A 337 -17.38 -28.48 -8.70
N ALA A 338 -17.23 -28.84 -7.43
CA ALA A 338 -18.06 -29.85 -6.78
C ALA A 338 -19.53 -29.41 -6.67
N GLU A 339 -19.80 -28.13 -6.39
CA GLU A 339 -21.16 -27.57 -6.34
C GLU A 339 -21.82 -27.49 -7.73
N GLU A 340 -21.07 -27.12 -8.76
CA GLU A 340 -21.54 -26.97 -10.14
C GLU A 340 -21.48 -28.29 -10.95
N GLY A 341 -21.18 -29.42 -10.30
CA GLY A 341 -21.18 -30.75 -10.94
C GLY A 341 -20.04 -30.98 -11.94
N TRP A 342 -18.95 -30.22 -11.83
CA TRP A 342 -17.77 -30.26 -12.70
C TRP A 342 -18.04 -29.88 -14.16
N GLU A 343 -19.16 -29.22 -14.45
CA GLU A 343 -19.35 -28.61 -15.76
C GLU A 343 -18.26 -27.55 -15.97
N LEU A 344 -17.60 -27.59 -17.13
CA LEU A 344 -16.46 -26.72 -17.45
C LEU A 344 -16.93 -25.27 -17.68
N GLY A 345 -17.33 -24.60 -16.60
CA GLY A 345 -17.80 -23.21 -16.60
C GLY A 345 -16.65 -22.21 -16.62
N TRP A 346 -16.95 -20.99 -17.07
CA TRP A 346 -15.97 -19.90 -17.12
C TRP A 346 -15.37 -19.57 -15.74
N ARG A 347 -16.10 -19.83 -14.65
CA ARG A 347 -15.64 -19.66 -13.25
C ARG A 347 -14.50 -20.61 -12.92
N LEU A 348 -14.61 -21.89 -13.27
CA LEU A 348 -13.52 -22.86 -13.12
C LEU A 348 -12.30 -22.46 -13.94
N GLY A 349 -12.52 -21.96 -15.17
CA GLY A 349 -11.46 -21.37 -15.99
C GLY A 349 -10.78 -20.18 -15.30
N LEU A 350 -11.54 -19.27 -14.70
CA LEU A 350 -11.01 -18.13 -13.94
C LEU A 350 -10.16 -18.59 -12.74
N PHE A 351 -10.64 -19.53 -11.94
CA PHE A 351 -9.85 -20.07 -10.82
C PHE A 351 -8.56 -20.75 -11.30
N ALA A 352 -8.61 -21.51 -12.40
CA ALA A 352 -7.42 -22.10 -12.99
C ALA A 352 -6.40 -21.03 -13.42
N VAL A 353 -6.85 -19.94 -14.05
CA VAL A 353 -5.99 -18.80 -14.41
C VAL A 353 -5.38 -18.15 -13.16
N LEU A 354 -6.16 -17.92 -12.10
CA LEU A 354 -5.67 -17.35 -10.83
C LEU A 354 -4.61 -18.24 -10.16
N VAL A 355 -4.81 -19.57 -10.20
CA VAL A 355 -3.81 -20.53 -9.72
C VAL A 355 -2.52 -20.43 -10.55
N VAL A 356 -2.62 -20.42 -11.89
CA VAL A 356 -1.46 -20.32 -12.79
C VAL A 356 -0.71 -19.01 -12.56
N LEU A 357 -1.40 -17.87 -12.48
CA LEU A 357 -0.79 -16.57 -12.20
C LEU A 357 -0.08 -16.57 -10.84
N SER A 358 -0.73 -17.10 -9.81
CA SER A 358 -0.15 -17.20 -8.45
C SER A 358 1.10 -18.09 -8.46
N LEU A 359 1.06 -19.25 -9.12
CA LEU A 359 2.24 -20.12 -9.26
C LEU A 359 3.35 -19.45 -10.06
N TRP A 360 3.02 -18.76 -11.15
CA TRP A 360 4.00 -18.02 -11.95
C TRP A 360 4.70 -16.96 -11.09
N THR A 361 3.95 -16.16 -10.33
CA THR A 361 4.53 -15.17 -9.40
C THR A 361 5.34 -15.82 -8.28
N ALA A 362 4.90 -16.96 -7.74
CA ALA A 362 5.68 -17.71 -6.75
C ALA A 362 7.03 -18.16 -7.34
N VAL A 363 7.04 -18.64 -8.59
CA VAL A 363 8.24 -19.07 -9.32
C VAL A 363 9.17 -17.88 -9.60
N THR A 364 8.66 -16.71 -10.01
CA THR A 364 9.52 -15.53 -10.25
C THR A 364 10.19 -15.07 -8.96
N HIS A 365 9.46 -15.05 -7.84
CA HIS A 365 10.04 -14.77 -6.52
C HIS A 365 11.02 -15.85 -6.06
N ALA A 366 10.74 -17.14 -6.35
CA ALA A 366 11.65 -18.23 -6.02
C ALA A 366 12.96 -18.15 -6.81
N ARG A 367 12.90 -17.73 -8.08
CA ARG A 367 14.09 -17.45 -8.91
C ARG A 367 14.91 -16.30 -8.32
N ARG A 368 14.26 -15.20 -7.90
CA ARG A 368 14.94 -14.09 -7.21
C ARG A 368 15.58 -14.53 -5.90
N TRP A 369 14.89 -15.36 -5.12
CA TRP A 369 15.43 -15.95 -3.89
C TRP A 369 16.67 -16.81 -4.17
N ARG A 370 16.62 -17.70 -5.17
CA ARG A 370 17.77 -18.53 -5.58
C ARG A 370 18.94 -17.69 -6.09
N ALA A 371 18.69 -16.65 -6.88
CA ALA A 371 19.73 -15.75 -7.37
C ALA A 371 20.39 -14.94 -6.23
N ALA A 372 19.61 -14.51 -5.24
CA ALA A 372 20.14 -13.88 -4.03
C ALA A 372 20.90 -14.88 -3.15
N ALA A 373 20.52 -16.15 -3.17
CA ALA A 373 21.26 -17.21 -2.49
C ALA A 373 22.65 -17.42 -3.12
N THR A 374 22.74 -17.49 -4.44
CA THR A 374 24.02 -17.73 -5.15
C THR A 374 24.98 -16.53 -5.11
N ARG A 375 24.48 -15.29 -5.15
CA ARG A 375 25.33 -14.07 -5.08
C ARG A 375 26.05 -13.86 -3.74
N LEU A 376 25.53 -14.46 -2.68
CA LEU A 376 26.10 -14.42 -1.33
C LEU A 376 26.91 -15.69 -1.01
N ALA A 377 27.06 -16.59 -1.98
CA ALA A 377 27.92 -17.77 -1.89
C ALA A 377 29.32 -17.67 -2.56
N PRO A 378 29.87 -16.50 -3.00
CA PRO A 378 31.25 -16.46 -3.45
C PRO A 378 32.18 -16.28 -2.23
N GLY A 379 32.76 -17.39 -1.76
CA GLY A 379 33.87 -17.39 -0.81
C GLY A 379 33.70 -18.30 0.40
N GLU A 380 33.57 -19.61 0.18
CA GLU A 380 34.33 -20.58 1.00
C GLU A 380 35.58 -20.99 0.20
#